data_AF-A0A1G2Q1K2-F1
#
_entry.id   AF-A0A1G2Q1K2-F1
#
_cell.length_a   1.000
_cell.length_b   1.000
_cell.length_c   1.000
_cell.angle_alpha   90.00
_cell.angle_beta   90.00
_cell.angle_gamma   90.00
#
_symmetry.space_group_name_H-M   'P 1'
#
loop_
_entity.id
_entity.type
_entity.pdbx_description
1 polymer ?
#
loop_
_entity_poly.entity_id
_entity_poly.type
_entity_poly.pdbx_seq_one_letter_code
_entity_poly.pdbx_strand_id
1 'polypeptide(L)'
;MNKNWFLPYGVWLFSLTGFSAIPPTRDIFFNSSIKSFKRVVSISLFLAVAVYAIFIFSILGVSGQFTTVDALSGIKTVMGAKVMAIGSIIGFLAVFTSFIALAVDMKSMFRYDYKIHKFPAWLLVVVPPVIIYLKDIGGFINILAVTGSVGMGILGIFIILMRHKIVKILKIGDKEDLVAEIESKEIKIRKKLEIVILVGIISAVLYDIWNIVSKL
;
A
#
# COMPACT_ATOMS: atom_id res chain seq x y z
N MET A 1 19.08 20.71 -13.12
CA MET A 1 19.26 20.10 -11.79
C MET A 1 17.92 19.52 -11.36
N ASN A 2 17.87 18.21 -11.15
CA ASN A 2 16.63 17.41 -11.06
C ASN A 2 15.80 17.75 -9.81
N LYS A 3 14.58 18.26 -10.01
CA LYS A 3 13.60 18.66 -8.98
C LYS A 3 12.91 17.47 -8.25
N ASN A 4 13.40 16.24 -8.38
CA ASN A 4 12.59 15.04 -8.12
C ASN A 4 13.10 14.13 -6.98
N TRP A 5 13.87 14.64 -6.01
CA TRP A 5 14.32 13.78 -4.90
C TRP A 5 13.20 13.32 -3.96
N PHE A 6 12.12 14.10 -3.85
CA PHE A 6 10.96 13.76 -3.00
C PHE A 6 9.89 12.91 -3.72
N LEU A 7 9.98 12.80 -5.05
CA LEU A 7 9.02 12.12 -5.91
C LEU A 7 8.86 10.60 -5.65
N PRO A 8 9.86 9.84 -5.15
CA PRO A 8 9.66 8.41 -5.00
C PRO A 8 9.01 8.02 -3.66
N TYR A 9 8.79 8.94 -2.70
CA TYR A 9 8.26 8.55 -1.39
C TYR A 9 6.90 7.85 -1.49
N GLY A 10 5.95 8.42 -2.25
CA GLY A 10 4.64 7.81 -2.45
C GLY A 10 4.75 6.44 -3.12
N VAL A 11 5.61 6.30 -4.13
CA VAL A 11 5.82 5.02 -4.82
C VAL A 11 6.43 3.96 -3.89
N TRP A 12 7.40 4.33 -3.05
CA TRP A 12 7.98 3.45 -2.03
C TRP A 12 6.95 3.05 -0.98
N LEU A 13 6.13 4.00 -0.51
CA LEU A 13 5.10 3.71 0.47
C LEU A 13 4.03 2.78 -0.14
N PHE A 14 3.61 3.04 -1.37
CA PHE A 14 2.69 2.16 -2.10
C PHE A 14 3.25 0.73 -2.25
N SER A 15 4.49 0.58 -2.68
CA SER A 15 5.09 -0.72 -2.97
C SER A 15 5.39 -1.55 -1.72
N LEU A 16 5.71 -0.91 -0.59
CA LEU A 16 6.05 -1.58 0.66
C LEU A 16 4.88 -1.68 1.65
N THR A 17 3.67 -1.22 1.28
CA THR A 17 2.50 -1.31 2.15
C THR A 17 1.84 -2.68 2.04
N GLY A 18 1.53 -3.28 3.21
CA GLY A 18 0.81 -4.56 3.32
C GLY A 18 -0.13 -4.59 4.52
N PHE A 19 -0.70 -3.44 4.92
CA PHE A 19 -1.49 -3.34 6.15
C PHE A 19 -2.70 -4.29 6.21
N SER A 20 -3.34 -4.55 5.07
CA SER A 20 -4.50 -5.45 4.99
C SER A 20 -4.18 -6.90 5.32
N ALA A 21 -2.93 -7.34 5.14
CA ALA A 21 -2.50 -8.70 5.46
C ALA A 21 -2.20 -8.89 6.95
N ILE A 22 -1.98 -7.81 7.72
CA ILE A 22 -1.56 -7.89 9.12
C ILE A 22 -2.63 -8.54 10.01
N PRO A 23 -3.93 -8.14 9.98
CA PRO A 23 -4.95 -8.75 10.83
C PRO A 23 -5.17 -10.24 10.54
N PRO A 24 -5.40 -10.69 9.28
CA PRO A 24 -5.55 -12.12 8.99
C PRO A 24 -4.29 -12.93 9.37
N THR A 25 -3.10 -12.35 9.21
CA THR A 25 -1.86 -12.99 9.68
C THR A 25 -1.84 -13.09 11.20
N ARG A 26 -2.36 -12.10 11.93
CA ARG A 26 -2.45 -12.19 13.40
C ARG A 26 -3.40 -13.30 13.84
N ASP A 27 -4.51 -13.48 13.13
CA ASP A 27 -5.49 -14.55 13.43
C ASP A 27 -4.86 -15.95 13.29
N ILE A 28 -4.04 -16.16 12.26
CA ILE A 28 -3.27 -17.42 12.09
C ILE A 28 -2.29 -17.63 13.25
N PHE A 29 -1.73 -16.56 13.79
CA PHE A 29 -0.76 -16.58 14.89
C PHE A 29 -1.41 -16.40 16.27
N PHE A 30 -2.72 -16.60 16.41
CA PHE A 30 -3.45 -16.35 17.67
C PHE A 30 -2.81 -17.09 18.86
N ASN A 31 -2.48 -18.37 18.71
CA ASN A 31 -1.84 -19.19 19.75
C ASN A 31 -0.32 -19.02 19.85
N SER A 32 0.29 -18.14 19.05
CA SER A 32 1.73 -17.95 18.98
C SER A 32 2.18 -16.67 19.67
N SER A 33 3.41 -16.68 20.18
CA SER A 33 4.00 -15.50 20.83
C SER A 33 4.03 -14.28 19.89
N ILE A 34 3.79 -13.10 20.45
CA ILE A 34 3.89 -11.82 19.74
C ILE A 34 5.29 -11.59 19.12
N LYS A 35 6.33 -12.17 19.72
CA LYS A 35 7.70 -12.15 19.19
C LYS A 35 7.80 -12.91 17.86
N SER A 36 7.15 -14.06 17.75
CA SER A 36 7.09 -14.83 16.51
C SER A 36 6.32 -14.07 15.43
N PHE A 37 5.18 -13.47 15.77
CA PHE A 37 4.41 -12.64 14.85
C PHE A 37 5.22 -11.45 14.31
N LYS A 38 5.87 -10.67 15.20
CA LYS A 38 6.75 -9.55 14.80
C LYS A 38 7.90 -10.02 13.89
N ARG A 39 8.49 -11.19 14.18
CA ARG A 39 9.56 -11.78 13.36
C ARG A 39 9.05 -12.08 11.95
N VAL A 40 7.87 -12.67 11.81
CA VAL A 40 7.29 -13.00 10.50
C VAL A 40 7.02 -11.74 9.68
N VAL A 41 6.45 -10.70 10.29
CA VAL A 41 6.23 -9.40 9.62
C VAL A 41 7.55 -8.77 9.16
N SER A 42 8.63 -8.86 9.96
CA SER A 42 9.93 -8.34 9.55
C SER A 42 10.59 -9.17 8.44
N ILE A 43 10.49 -10.50 8.49
CA ILE A 43 11.04 -11.38 7.46
C ILE A 43 10.29 -11.20 6.14
N SER A 44 8.95 -11.08 6.16
CA SER A 44 8.17 -10.88 4.95
C SER A 44 8.52 -9.55 4.26
N LEU A 45 8.71 -8.48 5.05
CA LEU A 45 9.15 -7.18 4.52
C LEU A 45 10.55 -7.27 3.89
N PHE A 46 11.50 -7.94 4.56
CA PHE A 46 12.84 -8.13 4.01
C PHE A 46 12.82 -8.96 2.72
N LEU A 47 12.01 -10.02 2.69
CA LEU A 47 11.84 -10.86 1.51
C LEU A 47 11.23 -10.07 0.35
N ALA A 48 10.23 -9.23 0.60
CA ALA A 48 9.64 -8.36 -0.42
C ALA A 48 10.69 -7.40 -1.03
N VAL A 49 11.51 -6.76 -0.18
CA VAL A 49 12.61 -5.88 -0.63
C VAL A 49 13.64 -6.66 -1.45
N ALA A 50 13.99 -7.89 -1.04
CA ALA A 50 14.93 -8.72 -1.77
C ALA A 50 14.40 -9.10 -3.16
N VAL A 51 13.13 -9.50 -3.26
CA VAL A 51 12.48 -9.82 -4.56
C VAL A 51 12.43 -8.58 -5.45
N TYR A 52 12.12 -7.41 -4.90
CA TYR A 52 12.16 -6.14 -5.65
C TYR A 52 13.57 -5.82 -6.15
N ALA A 53 14.59 -5.98 -5.32
CA ALA A 53 15.97 -5.76 -5.73
C ALA A 53 16.36 -6.69 -6.89
N ILE A 54 16.04 -7.99 -6.80
CA ILE A 54 16.29 -8.96 -7.88
C ILE A 54 15.60 -8.49 -9.17
N PHE A 55 14.31 -8.17 -9.10
CA PHE A 55 13.55 -7.70 -10.26
C PHE A 55 14.16 -6.43 -10.87
N ILE A 56 14.45 -5.42 -10.05
CA ILE A 56 15.03 -4.14 -10.49
C ILE A 56 16.38 -4.37 -11.18
N PHE A 57 17.29 -5.13 -10.55
CA PHE A 57 18.60 -5.39 -11.14
C PHE A 57 18.52 -6.24 -12.41
N SER A 58 17.61 -7.21 -12.47
CA SER A 58 17.37 -7.98 -13.70
C SER A 58 16.86 -7.10 -14.84
N ILE A 59 15.87 -6.24 -14.59
CA ILE A 59 15.32 -5.34 -15.61
C ILE A 59 16.35 -4.32 -16.06
N LEU A 60 17.05 -3.66 -15.13
CA LEU A 60 18.08 -2.69 -15.46
C LEU A 60 19.26 -3.34 -16.20
N GLY A 61 19.63 -4.57 -15.81
CA GLY A 61 20.69 -5.32 -16.45
C GLY A 61 20.36 -5.73 -17.89
N VAL A 62 19.10 -6.09 -18.15
CA VAL A 62 18.65 -6.50 -19.49
C VAL A 62 18.34 -5.29 -20.37
N SER A 63 17.53 -4.34 -19.91
CA SER A 63 17.03 -3.22 -20.73
C SER A 63 17.97 -2.00 -20.75
N GLY A 64 18.84 -1.83 -19.75
CA GLY A 64 19.77 -0.71 -19.67
C GLY A 64 19.08 0.65 -19.81
N GLN A 65 19.52 1.46 -20.79
CA GLN A 65 18.94 2.78 -21.05
C GLN A 65 17.52 2.73 -21.65
N PHE A 66 17.08 1.56 -22.14
CA PHE A 66 15.75 1.37 -22.70
C PHE A 66 14.71 0.97 -21.65
N THR A 67 15.05 0.98 -20.35
CA THR A 67 14.08 0.70 -19.29
C THR A 67 12.95 1.72 -19.32
N THR A 68 11.74 1.22 -19.55
CA THR A 68 10.52 2.02 -19.56
C THR A 68 9.93 2.13 -18.16
N VAL A 69 8.98 3.06 -18.01
CA VAL A 69 8.27 3.32 -16.75
C VAL A 69 7.51 2.10 -16.22
N ASP A 70 6.95 1.29 -17.12
CA ASP A 70 6.25 0.03 -16.82
C ASP A 70 7.19 -1.18 -16.73
N ALA A 71 8.50 -0.99 -16.92
CA ALA A 71 9.56 -2.00 -17.02
C ALA A 71 9.43 -2.99 -18.19
N LEU A 72 8.24 -3.54 -18.45
CA LEU A 72 8.02 -4.64 -19.38
C LEU A 72 8.11 -4.22 -20.85
N SER A 73 7.56 -3.06 -21.23
CA SER A 73 7.64 -2.62 -22.62
C SER A 73 9.09 -2.37 -23.09
N GLY A 74 9.99 -1.98 -22.18
CA GLY A 74 11.43 -1.84 -22.43
C GLY A 74 12.18 -3.14 -22.68
N ILE A 75 11.60 -4.31 -22.36
CA ILE A 75 12.20 -5.61 -22.63
C ILE A 75 12.08 -5.99 -24.11
N LYS A 76 11.10 -5.42 -24.83
CA LYS A 76 10.79 -5.75 -26.23
C LYS A 76 12.00 -5.64 -27.14
N THR A 77 12.85 -4.64 -26.91
CA THR A 77 14.05 -4.38 -27.74
C THR A 77 15.12 -5.45 -27.58
N VAL A 78 15.15 -6.14 -26.43
CA VAL A 78 16.21 -7.11 -26.08
C VAL A 78 15.74 -8.55 -26.22
N MET A 79 14.55 -8.89 -25.68
CA MET A 79 14.03 -10.26 -25.66
C MET A 79 12.90 -10.50 -26.67
N GLY A 80 12.53 -9.49 -27.44
CA GLY A 80 11.47 -9.56 -28.45
C GLY A 80 10.05 -9.46 -27.91
N ALA A 81 9.09 -9.29 -28.83
CA ALA A 81 7.70 -9.03 -28.50
C ALA A 81 6.99 -10.22 -27.81
N LYS A 82 7.39 -11.46 -28.07
CA LYS A 82 6.78 -12.66 -27.47
C LYS A 82 7.01 -12.72 -25.96
N VAL A 83 8.25 -12.48 -25.51
CA VAL A 83 8.59 -12.48 -24.09
C VAL A 83 7.89 -11.34 -23.36
N MET A 84 7.88 -10.15 -23.96
CA MET A 84 7.11 -9.01 -23.46
C MET A 84 5.63 -9.35 -23.28
N ALA A 85 4.99 -9.98 -24.28
CA ALA A 85 3.58 -10.33 -24.22
C ALA A 85 3.28 -11.34 -23.10
N ILE A 86 4.09 -12.39 -22.97
CA ILE A 86 3.92 -13.39 -21.90
C ILE A 86 4.07 -12.74 -20.52
N GLY A 87 5.14 -11.95 -20.32
CA GLY A 87 5.36 -11.25 -19.06
C GLY A 87 4.22 -10.27 -18.72
N SER A 88 3.71 -9.56 -19.73
CA SER A 88 2.58 -8.64 -19.56
C SER A 88 1.28 -9.36 -19.20
N ILE A 89 1.01 -10.53 -19.79
CA ILE A 89 -0.17 -11.34 -19.46
C ILE A 89 -0.06 -11.86 -18.01
N ILE A 90 1.11 -12.37 -17.61
CA ILE A 90 1.33 -12.84 -16.23
C ILE A 90 1.15 -11.69 -15.23
N GLY A 91 1.76 -10.54 -15.50
CA GLY A 91 1.61 -9.33 -14.68
C GLY A 91 0.16 -8.85 -14.60
N PHE A 92 -0.53 -8.82 -15.74
CA PHE A 92 -1.95 -8.46 -15.80
C PHE A 92 -2.81 -9.40 -14.95
N LEU A 93 -2.65 -10.72 -15.10
CA LEU A 93 -3.41 -11.70 -14.32
C LEU A 93 -3.14 -11.56 -12.82
N ALA A 94 -1.89 -11.30 -12.41
CA ALA A 94 -1.54 -11.09 -11.01
C ALA A 94 -2.19 -9.83 -10.40
N VAL A 95 -2.21 -8.73 -11.15
CA VAL A 95 -2.87 -7.49 -10.70
C VAL A 95 -4.39 -7.63 -10.76
N PHE A 96 -4.92 -8.30 -11.78
CA PHE A 96 -6.35 -8.50 -11.97
C PHE A 96 -6.98 -9.30 -10.83
N THR A 97 -6.36 -10.41 -10.41
CA THR A 97 -6.86 -11.21 -9.27
C THR A 97 -6.87 -10.40 -7.97
N SER A 98 -5.81 -9.61 -7.73
CA SER A 98 -5.72 -8.70 -6.58
C SER A 98 -6.79 -7.62 -6.61
N PHE A 99 -7.06 -7.05 -7.79
CA PHE A 99 -8.14 -6.07 -7.98
C PHE A 99 -9.51 -6.65 -7.65
N ILE A 100 -9.81 -7.88 -8.09
CA ILE A 100 -11.11 -8.53 -7.80
C ILE A 100 -11.31 -8.70 -6.29
N ALA A 101 -10.29 -9.12 -5.54
CA ALA A 101 -10.38 -9.25 -4.09
C ALA A 101 -10.72 -7.90 -3.43
N LEU A 102 -9.95 -6.85 -3.74
CA LEU A 102 -10.17 -5.50 -3.20
C LEU A 102 -11.53 -4.91 -3.63
N ALA A 103 -11.97 -5.19 -4.86
CA ALA A 103 -13.26 -4.75 -5.37
C ALA A 103 -14.43 -5.40 -4.61
N VAL A 104 -14.29 -6.68 -4.25
CA VAL A 104 -15.29 -7.38 -3.43
C VAL A 104 -15.33 -6.80 -2.02
N ASP A 105 -14.18 -6.52 -1.41
CA ASP A 105 -14.10 -5.92 -0.08
C ASP A 105 -14.73 -4.52 -0.07
N MET A 106 -14.36 -3.65 -1.02
CA MET A 106 -14.90 -2.29 -1.10
C MET A 106 -16.41 -2.28 -1.40
N LYS A 107 -16.88 -3.19 -2.26
CA LYS A 107 -18.32 -3.37 -2.50
C LYS A 107 -19.04 -3.81 -1.22
N SER A 108 -18.42 -4.69 -0.43
CA SER A 108 -19.00 -5.17 0.83
C SER A 108 -19.07 -4.05 1.86
N MET A 109 -18.02 -3.22 1.97
CA MET A 109 -18.01 -2.01 2.78
C MET A 109 -19.17 -1.07 2.41
N PHE A 110 -19.37 -0.78 1.11
CA PHE A 110 -20.51 0.02 0.67
C PHE A 110 -21.87 -0.60 1.02
N ARG A 111 -22.00 -1.93 0.92
CA ARG A 111 -23.26 -2.61 1.19
C ARG A 111 -23.60 -2.70 2.67
N TYR A 112 -22.63 -3.04 3.51
CA TYR A 112 -22.88 -3.33 4.92
C TYR A 112 -22.71 -2.09 5.79
N ASP A 113 -21.69 -1.28 5.54
CA ASP A 113 -21.37 -0.12 6.38
C ASP A 113 -22.16 1.10 5.92
N TYR A 114 -22.19 1.35 4.61
CA TYR A 114 -22.92 2.49 4.02
C TYR A 114 -24.35 2.15 3.57
N LYS A 115 -24.78 0.89 3.74
CA LYS A 115 -26.13 0.41 3.42
C LYS A 115 -26.56 0.66 1.96
N ILE A 116 -25.61 0.73 1.04
CA ILE A 116 -25.85 0.95 -0.39
C ILE A 116 -26.31 -0.36 -1.06
N HIS A 117 -27.25 -0.27 -2.00
CA HIS A 117 -27.74 -1.45 -2.73
C HIS A 117 -26.64 -2.05 -3.66
N LYS A 118 -26.80 -3.33 -4.00
CA LYS A 118 -25.76 -4.14 -4.69
C LYS A 118 -25.25 -3.51 -6.01
N PHE A 119 -26.16 -3.01 -6.84
CA PHE A 119 -25.83 -2.45 -8.15
C PHE A 119 -25.07 -1.11 -8.05
N PRO A 120 -25.57 -0.09 -7.32
CA PRO A 120 -24.80 1.16 -7.14
C PRO A 120 -23.48 0.93 -6.39
N ALA A 121 -23.43 0.02 -5.41
CA ALA A 121 -22.17 -0.35 -4.75
C ALA A 121 -21.14 -0.92 -5.73
N TRP A 122 -21.56 -1.75 -6.68
CA TRP A 122 -20.68 -2.28 -7.73
C TRP A 122 -20.21 -1.18 -8.69
N LEU A 123 -21.11 -0.27 -9.11
CA LEU A 123 -20.74 0.86 -9.97
C LEU A 123 -19.70 1.76 -9.29
N LEU A 124 -19.89 2.08 -8.01
CA LEU A 124 -18.94 2.91 -7.24
C LEU A 124 -17.55 2.28 -7.12
N VAL A 125 -17.42 0.97 -7.26
CA VAL A 125 -16.13 0.27 -7.22
C VAL A 125 -15.48 0.22 -8.60
N VAL A 126 -16.24 -0.07 -9.65
CA VAL A 126 -15.69 -0.33 -11.00
C VAL A 126 -15.52 0.94 -11.82
N VAL A 127 -16.47 1.89 -11.71
CA VAL A 127 -16.50 3.08 -12.58
C VAL A 127 -15.34 4.04 -12.30
N PRO A 128 -14.96 4.36 -11.04
CA PRO A 128 -13.91 5.35 -10.81
C PRO A 128 -12.54 4.97 -11.41
N PRO A 129 -12.01 3.73 -11.25
CA PRO A 129 -10.77 3.33 -11.91
C PRO A 129 -10.82 3.45 -13.44
N VAL A 130 -11.95 3.11 -14.06
CA VAL A 130 -12.14 3.21 -15.51
C VAL A 130 -12.14 4.68 -15.96
N ILE A 131 -12.83 5.57 -15.24
CA ILE A 131 -12.85 7.00 -15.57
C ILE A 131 -11.45 7.60 -15.44
N ILE A 132 -10.70 7.27 -14.39
CA ILE A 132 -9.33 7.75 -14.18
C ILE A 132 -8.43 7.31 -15.34
N TYR A 133 -8.55 6.05 -15.76
CA TYR A 133 -7.81 5.51 -16.90
C TYR A 133 -8.18 6.20 -18.23
N LEU A 134 -9.47 6.32 -18.54
CA LEU A 134 -9.92 6.92 -19.81
C LEU A 134 -9.57 8.40 -19.96
N LYS A 135 -9.48 9.13 -18.85
CA LYS A 135 -9.08 10.53 -18.86
C LYS A 135 -7.56 10.74 -18.87
N ASP A 136 -6.79 9.65 -18.89
CA ASP A 136 -5.32 9.65 -18.77
C ASP A 136 -4.81 10.53 -17.60
N ILE A 137 -5.58 10.56 -16.51
CA ILE A 137 -5.29 11.46 -15.40
C ILE A 137 -4.09 10.92 -14.64
N GLY A 138 -2.97 11.60 -14.80
CA GLY A 138 -1.88 11.57 -13.84
C GLY A 138 -0.78 10.53 -14.09
N GLY A 139 -0.77 9.79 -15.19
CA GLY A 139 0.32 8.87 -15.57
C GLY A 139 0.62 7.76 -14.55
N PHE A 140 1.24 6.66 -14.99
CA PHE A 140 1.44 5.48 -14.13
C PHE A 140 2.17 5.79 -12.79
N ILE A 141 3.33 6.47 -12.86
CA ILE A 141 4.14 6.79 -11.66
C ILE A 141 3.38 7.69 -10.70
N ASN A 142 2.64 8.69 -11.20
CA ASN A 142 2.00 9.66 -10.33
C ASN A 142 0.69 9.12 -9.75
N ILE A 143 -0.01 8.18 -10.43
CA ILE A 143 -1.07 7.38 -9.78
C ILE A 143 -0.50 6.57 -8.60
N LEU A 144 0.64 5.88 -8.79
CA LEU A 144 1.29 5.13 -7.70
C LEU A 144 1.74 6.05 -6.56
N ALA A 145 2.35 7.20 -6.89
CA ALA A 145 2.81 8.17 -5.91
C ALA A 145 1.67 8.68 -5.05
N VAL A 146 0.58 9.17 -5.67
CA VAL A 146 -0.58 9.71 -4.97
C VAL A 146 -1.32 8.64 -4.16
N THR A 147 -1.49 7.44 -4.73
CA THR A 147 -2.14 6.34 -4.01
C THR A 147 -1.33 5.93 -2.78
N GLY A 148 -0.01 5.91 -2.89
CA GLY A 148 0.88 5.65 -1.78
C GLY A 148 0.83 6.77 -0.74
N SER A 149 1.22 7.98 -1.09
CA SER A 149 1.33 9.09 -0.14
C SER A 149 -0.01 9.45 0.50
N VAL A 150 -1.05 9.69 -0.30
CA VAL A 150 -2.36 10.10 0.19
C VAL A 150 -3.10 8.89 0.75
N GLY A 151 -3.29 7.84 -0.05
CA GLY A 151 -4.05 6.66 0.37
C GLY A 151 -3.40 5.94 1.56
N MET A 152 -2.18 5.43 1.36
CA MET A 152 -1.50 4.66 2.41
C MET A 152 -1.00 5.55 3.56
N GLY A 153 -0.67 6.81 3.31
CA GLY A 153 -0.32 7.75 4.37
C GLY A 153 -1.49 8.03 5.32
N ILE A 154 -2.67 8.30 4.79
CA ILE A 154 -3.89 8.49 5.60
C ILE A 154 -4.19 7.20 6.39
N LEU A 155 -4.09 6.02 5.77
CA LEU A 155 -4.25 4.75 6.48
C LEU A 155 -3.21 4.58 7.61
N GLY A 156 -1.96 4.95 7.39
CA GLY A 156 -0.91 4.95 8.40
C GLY A 156 -1.22 5.86 9.59
N ILE A 157 -1.73 7.06 9.33
CA ILE A 157 -2.20 7.99 10.38
C ILE A 157 -3.33 7.35 11.18
N PHE A 158 -4.33 6.75 10.52
CA PHE A 158 -5.41 6.05 11.22
C PHE A 158 -4.90 4.93 12.12
N ILE A 159 -3.93 4.13 11.67
CA ILE A 159 -3.34 3.06 12.49
C ILE A 159 -2.70 3.62 13.76
N ILE A 160 -1.97 4.73 13.65
CA ILE A 160 -1.33 5.38 14.81
C ILE A 160 -2.40 5.92 15.78
N LEU A 161 -3.44 6.57 15.27
CA LEU A 161 -4.54 7.10 16.08
C LEU A 161 -5.34 5.99 16.77
N MET A 162 -5.64 4.90 16.06
CA MET A 162 -6.30 3.72 16.64
C MET A 162 -5.47 3.13 17.78
N ARG A 163 -4.15 3.00 17.59
CA ARG A 163 -3.23 2.57 18.66
C ARG A 163 -3.28 3.49 19.87
N HIS A 164 -3.29 4.82 19.69
CA HIS A 164 -3.40 5.76 20.80
C HIS A 164 -4.71 5.59 21.58
N LYS A 165 -5.82 5.43 20.85
CA LYS A 165 -7.14 5.21 21.44
C LYS A 165 -7.16 3.92 22.26
N ILE A 166 -6.67 2.80 21.72
CA ILE A 166 -6.61 1.51 22.41
C ILE A 166 -5.74 1.59 23.67
N VAL A 167 -4.56 2.23 23.60
CA VAL A 167 -3.67 2.39 24.77
C VAL A 167 -4.34 3.24 25.86
N LYS A 168 -5.15 4.24 25.50
CA LYS A 168 -5.90 5.05 26.46
C LYS A 168 -7.00 4.23 27.15
N ILE A 169 -7.76 3.46 26.39
CA ILE A 169 -8.82 2.56 26.90
C ILE A 169 -8.23 1.53 27.87
N LEU A 170 -7.13 0.89 27.48
CA LEU A 170 -6.36 -0.06 28.31
C LEU A 170 -5.96 0.49 29.68
N LYS A 171 -5.61 1.78 29.75
CA LYS A 171 -5.19 2.45 31.00
C LYS A 171 -6.37 2.85 31.89
N ILE A 172 -7.55 3.04 31.30
CA ILE A 172 -8.77 3.45 32.02
C ILE A 172 -9.49 2.23 32.64
N GLY A 173 -9.14 1.02 32.21
CA GLY A 173 -9.61 -0.23 32.84
C GLY A 173 -10.81 -0.89 32.19
N ASP A 174 -11.25 -0.37 31.03
CA ASP A 174 -12.30 -0.98 30.22
C ASP A 174 -11.69 -2.13 29.40
N LYS A 175 -11.73 -3.34 29.95
CA LYS A 175 -11.12 -4.54 29.38
C LYS A 175 -12.21 -5.37 28.70
N GLU A 176 -12.42 -5.13 27.41
CA GLU A 176 -12.99 -6.15 26.53
C GLU A 176 -11.98 -7.31 26.39
N ASP A 177 -12.42 -8.54 26.15
CA ASP A 177 -11.56 -9.75 26.17
C ASP A 177 -10.37 -9.68 25.20
N LEU A 178 -10.50 -8.99 24.06
CA LEU A 178 -9.41 -8.75 23.08
C LEU A 178 -8.31 -7.81 23.61
N VAL A 179 -8.66 -6.95 24.56
CA VAL A 179 -7.79 -5.93 25.15
C VAL A 179 -6.95 -6.53 26.29
N ALA A 180 -7.47 -7.56 26.96
CA ALA A 180 -6.79 -8.26 28.05
C ALA A 180 -5.54 -9.05 27.60
N GLU A 181 -5.48 -9.49 26.33
CA GLU A 181 -4.34 -10.22 25.77
C GLU A 181 -3.09 -9.35 25.58
N ILE A 182 -3.26 -8.02 25.48
CA ILE A 182 -2.16 -7.08 25.26
C ILE A 182 -1.60 -6.60 26.60
N GLU A 183 -0.51 -7.20 27.08
CA GLU A 183 0.21 -6.69 28.24
C GLU A 183 0.67 -5.24 28.01
N SER A 184 0.14 -4.29 28.80
CA SER A 184 0.44 -2.85 28.65
C SER A 184 1.94 -2.54 28.77
N LYS A 185 2.71 -3.39 29.47
CA LYS A 185 4.18 -3.30 29.62
C LYS A 185 4.94 -3.56 28.32
N GLU A 186 4.38 -4.31 27.38
CA GLU A 186 5.04 -4.58 26.09
C GLU A 186 4.89 -3.45 25.06
N ILE A 187 3.92 -2.55 25.25
CA ILE A 187 3.68 -1.42 24.34
C ILE A 187 4.70 -0.31 24.60
N LYS A 188 5.91 -0.47 24.06
CA LYS A 188 6.93 0.59 24.08
C LYS A 188 6.55 1.72 23.13
N ILE A 189 6.16 2.87 23.66
CA ILE A 189 5.85 4.07 22.86
C ILE A 189 7.14 4.85 22.59
N ARG A 190 7.73 4.68 21.41
CA ARG A 190 8.82 5.54 20.94
C ARG A 190 8.26 6.85 20.36
N LYS A 191 7.79 7.75 21.24
CA LYS A 191 7.13 9.02 20.86
C LYS A 191 7.92 9.83 19.81
N LYS A 192 9.25 9.88 19.93
CA LYS A 192 10.12 10.58 18.97
C LYS A 192 10.03 9.99 17.56
N LEU A 193 10.10 8.66 17.43
CA LEU A 193 10.03 7.98 16.14
C LEU A 193 8.64 8.16 15.50
N GLU A 194 7.60 8.09 16.32
CA GLU A 194 6.23 8.25 15.86
C GLU A 194 5.94 9.67 15.35
N ILE A 195 6.41 10.71 16.06
CA ILE A 195 6.31 12.10 15.59
C ILE A 195 7.04 12.26 14.25
N VAL A 196 8.24 11.69 14.11
CA VAL A 196 8.99 11.74 12.84
C VAL A 196 8.21 11.06 11.72
N ILE A 197 7.60 9.89 11.96
CA ILE A 197 6.77 9.20 10.97
C ILE A 197 5.55 10.03 10.58
N LEU A 198 4.81 10.58 11.57
CA LEU A 198 3.63 11.40 11.30
C LEU A 198 3.98 12.67 10.53
N VAL A 199 5.03 13.38 10.91
CA VAL A 199 5.50 14.59 10.19
C VAL A 199 5.94 14.22 8.77
N GLY A 200 6.61 13.08 8.58
CA GLY A 200 6.99 12.58 7.26
C GLY A 200 5.78 12.28 6.38
N ILE A 201 4.79 11.56 6.92
CA ILE A 201 3.55 11.24 6.18
C ILE A 201 2.78 12.52 5.84
N ILE A 202 2.55 13.40 6.83
CA ILE A 202 1.77 14.62 6.63
C ILE A 202 2.45 15.55 5.62
N SER A 203 3.77 15.72 5.71
CA SER A 203 4.50 16.56 4.75
C SER A 203 4.45 15.99 3.33
N ALA A 204 4.54 14.66 3.16
CA ALA A 204 4.40 14.01 1.86
C ALA A 204 2.98 14.16 1.28
N VAL A 205 1.94 13.96 2.11
CA VAL A 205 0.54 14.14 1.70
C VAL A 205 0.28 15.57 1.24
N LEU A 206 0.74 16.57 2.01
CA LEU A 206 0.57 17.98 1.66
C LEU A 206 1.31 18.34 0.36
N TYR A 207 2.52 17.81 0.17
CA TYR A 207 3.31 18.03 -1.03
C TYR A 207 2.61 17.47 -2.28
N ASP A 208 2.11 16.24 -2.22
CA ASP A 208 1.45 15.61 -3.37
C ASP A 208 0.09 16.23 -3.67
N ILE A 209 -0.69 16.61 -2.65
CA ILE A 209 -1.94 17.38 -2.85
C ILE A 209 -1.64 18.72 -3.51
N TRP A 210 -0.62 19.44 -3.04
CA TRP A 210 -0.21 20.71 -3.67
C TRP A 210 0.21 20.54 -5.13
N ASN A 211 0.96 19.49 -5.44
CA ASN A 211 1.38 19.17 -6.81
C ASN A 211 0.20 18.81 -7.73
N ILE A 212 -0.85 18.18 -7.20
CA ILE A 212 -2.08 17.89 -7.97
C ILE A 212 -2.83 19.20 -8.22
N VAL A 213 -3.10 19.99 -7.17
CA VAL A 213 -3.90 21.21 -7.24
C VAL A 213 -3.24 22.27 -8.12
N SER A 214 -1.91 22.40 -8.09
CA SER A 214 -1.17 23.36 -8.92
C SER A 214 -1.10 23.01 -10.41
N LYS A 215 -1.50 21.78 -10.79
CA LYS A 215 -1.54 21.31 -12.19
C LYS A 215 -2.96 21.26 -12.78
N LEU A 216 -3.99 21.46 -11.95
CA LEU A 216 -5.40 21.62 -12.32
C LEU A 216 -5.68 23.08 -12.70
#